data_AF-A0A4Q5X3V2-F1
#
_entry.id   AF-A0A4Q5X3V2-F1
#
_cell.length_a   1.000
_cell.length_b   1.000
_cell.length_c   1.000
_cell.angle_alpha   90.00
_cell.angle_beta   90.00
_cell.angle_gamma   90.00
#
_symmetry.space_group_name_H-M   'P 1'
#
loop_
_entity.id
_entity.type
_entity.pdbx_description
1 polymer ?
#
loop_
_entity_poly.entity_id
_entity_poly.type
_entity_poly.pdbx_seq_one_letter_code
_entity_poly.pdbx_strand_id
1 'polypeptide(L)'
;MQLQLPKSVFKVQPPPLWYVTNGDLTVGPVVTGLLLRGVEYGRVPDFCHVRTYRGDWRTLNSVREISALNSKAFAKAPSSEQLAEWGRPVERIKDEMELAHTVTWLSMVTTGAESAMFHYRGRGARSLITRSVLGPISNERLGYALPESDLLLIAARFGRPVFGPPYGPTEDALAMRFAGSKGGAGAVAMIPLFVEKELTAMLELSRPGHAFRRTDLQRAERIVQRALRQRHN
;
A
#
# COMPACT_ATOMS: atom_id res chain seq x y z
N MET A 1 50.32 18.94 -4.75
CA MET A 1 49.84 18.51 -3.41
C MET A 1 48.39 18.06 -3.57
N GLN A 2 48.14 16.76 -3.67
CA GLN A 2 46.78 16.21 -3.83
C GLN A 2 46.14 16.08 -2.44
N LEU A 3 45.03 16.79 -2.22
CA LEU A 3 44.24 16.70 -1.00
C LEU A 3 43.60 15.30 -0.90
N GLN A 4 44.14 14.45 -0.02
CA GLN A 4 43.45 13.25 0.42
C GLN A 4 42.25 13.65 1.28
N LEU A 5 41.05 13.53 0.71
CA LEU A 5 39.81 13.66 1.47
C LEU A 5 39.69 12.50 2.46
N PRO A 6 39.34 12.75 3.74
CA PRO A 6 39.18 11.70 4.74
C PRO A 6 38.03 10.76 4.35
N LYS A 7 38.29 9.45 4.37
CA LYS A 7 37.27 8.41 4.19
C LYS A 7 36.32 8.44 5.40
N SER A 8 35.08 8.88 5.19
CA SER A 8 34.02 8.87 6.20
C SER A 8 33.83 7.49 6.85
N VAL A 9 33.77 7.47 8.18
CA VAL A 9 33.52 6.30 9.05
C VAL A 9 32.04 5.85 8.98
N PHE A 10 31.18 6.69 8.41
CA PHE A 10 29.74 6.45 8.24
C PHE A 10 29.39 6.04 6.81
N LYS A 11 30.13 5.09 6.23
CA LYS A 11 29.57 4.33 5.11
C LYS A 11 28.48 3.42 5.68
N VAL A 12 27.27 3.96 5.81
CA VAL A 12 26.06 3.15 5.82
C VAL A 12 26.07 2.44 4.48
N GLN A 13 26.60 1.21 4.44
CA GLN A 13 26.47 0.40 3.24
C GLN A 13 24.97 0.34 2.95
N PRO A 14 24.53 0.73 1.75
CA PRO A 14 23.13 0.70 1.43
C PRO A 14 22.61 -0.72 1.70
N PRO A 15 21.45 -0.85 2.37
CA PRO A 15 20.92 -2.15 2.74
C PRO A 15 20.86 -3.05 1.49
N PRO A 16 21.21 -4.35 1.63
CA PRO A 16 21.37 -5.21 0.48
C PRO A 16 20.07 -5.28 -0.32
N LEU A 17 20.23 -5.10 -1.62
CA LEU A 17 19.19 -5.25 -2.61
C LEU A 17 19.23 -6.66 -3.17
N TRP A 18 18.09 -7.33 -3.11
CA TRP A 18 17.95 -8.74 -3.43
C TRP A 18 17.19 -8.93 -4.73
N TYR A 19 17.69 -9.81 -5.58
CA TYR A 19 16.91 -10.45 -6.62
C TYR A 19 16.49 -11.80 -6.11
N VAL A 20 15.29 -12.23 -6.46
CA VAL A 20 14.69 -13.51 -6.10
C VAL A 20 14.31 -14.23 -7.38
N THR A 21 14.64 -15.50 -7.52
CA THR A 21 14.23 -16.31 -8.67
C THR A 21 13.66 -17.64 -8.23
N ASN A 22 12.64 -18.12 -8.93
CA ASN A 22 12.08 -19.45 -8.75
C ASN A 22 12.59 -20.46 -9.81
N GLY A 23 13.54 -20.05 -10.66
CA GLY A 23 14.03 -20.81 -11.81
C GLY A 23 13.44 -20.35 -13.15
N ASP A 24 12.19 -19.88 -13.15
CA ASP A 24 11.48 -19.44 -14.35
C ASP A 24 11.36 -17.91 -14.46
N LEU A 25 11.22 -17.25 -13.31
CA LEU A 25 11.00 -15.81 -13.18
C LEU A 25 11.93 -15.23 -12.11
N THR A 26 12.59 -14.13 -12.46
CA THR A 26 13.42 -13.35 -11.54
C THR A 26 12.76 -12.02 -11.23
N VAL A 27 12.61 -11.69 -9.93
CA VAL A 27 12.02 -10.45 -9.43
C VAL A 27 13.02 -9.70 -8.55
N GLY A 28 13.07 -8.38 -8.69
CA GLY A 28 14.00 -7.53 -7.93
C GLY A 28 14.50 -6.32 -8.74
N PRO A 29 15.36 -5.48 -8.14
CA PRO A 29 15.87 -5.59 -6.77
C PRO A 29 14.81 -5.21 -5.72
N VAL A 30 14.73 -5.97 -4.62
CA VAL A 30 13.90 -5.67 -3.45
C VAL A 30 14.77 -5.50 -2.20
N VAL A 31 14.35 -4.65 -1.27
CA VAL A 31 15.03 -4.51 0.01
C VAL A 31 14.80 -5.72 0.92
N THR A 32 15.71 -5.99 1.85
CA THR A 32 15.60 -7.14 2.79
C THR A 32 14.23 -7.20 3.47
N GLY A 33 13.67 -6.09 3.94
CA GLY A 33 12.34 -6.09 4.58
C GLY A 33 11.18 -6.50 3.66
N LEU A 34 11.29 -6.31 2.35
CA LEU A 34 10.28 -6.79 1.39
C LEU A 34 10.49 -8.27 1.07
N LEU A 35 11.74 -8.71 0.95
CA LEU A 35 12.08 -10.13 0.84
C LEU A 35 11.57 -10.92 2.04
N LEU A 36 11.81 -10.44 3.26
CA LEU A 36 11.37 -11.08 4.51
C LEU A 36 9.85 -11.22 4.57
N ARG A 37 9.10 -10.15 4.26
CA ARG A 37 7.64 -10.21 4.15
C ARG A 37 7.19 -11.18 3.06
N GLY A 38 7.90 -11.21 1.93
CA GLY A 38 7.64 -12.15 0.84
C GLY A 38 7.75 -13.60 1.28
N VAL A 39 8.77 -13.93 2.08
CA VAL A 39 8.95 -15.26 2.68
C VAL A 39 7.90 -15.52 3.76
N GLU A 40 7.69 -14.58 4.69
CA GLU A 40 6.73 -14.69 5.80
C GLU A 40 5.29 -14.93 5.33
N TYR A 41 4.87 -14.27 4.25
CA TYR A 41 3.55 -14.46 3.65
C TYR A 41 3.51 -15.59 2.61
N GLY A 42 4.59 -16.39 2.50
CA GLY A 42 4.75 -17.51 1.57
C GLY A 42 4.62 -17.16 0.08
N ARG A 43 4.81 -15.89 -0.27
CA ARG A 43 4.89 -15.40 -1.66
C ARG A 43 6.23 -15.71 -2.32
N VAL A 44 7.26 -15.95 -1.51
CA VAL A 44 8.58 -16.38 -1.92
C VAL A 44 8.79 -17.79 -1.35
N PRO A 45 8.48 -18.85 -2.13
CA PRO A 45 8.65 -20.23 -1.68
C PRO A 45 10.09 -20.59 -1.34
N ASP A 46 10.27 -21.56 -0.44
CA ASP A 46 11.59 -21.96 0.09
C ASP A 46 12.58 -22.47 -0.98
N PHE A 47 12.08 -22.95 -2.12
CA PHE A 47 12.90 -23.40 -3.24
C PHE A 47 13.46 -22.26 -4.09
N CYS A 48 13.00 -21.03 -3.87
CA CYS A 48 13.53 -19.87 -4.57
C CYS A 48 14.98 -19.58 -4.15
N HIS A 49 15.71 -18.95 -5.07
CA HIS A 49 17.07 -18.51 -4.88
C HIS A 49 17.12 -17.00 -4.83
N VAL A 50 18.09 -16.47 -4.10
CA VAL A 50 18.31 -15.03 -3.98
C VAL A 50 19.75 -14.66 -4.31
N ARG A 51 19.96 -13.45 -4.80
CA ARG A 51 21.30 -12.87 -4.95
C ARG A 51 21.28 -11.38 -4.70
N THR A 52 22.43 -10.82 -4.37
CA THR A 52 22.63 -9.37 -4.43
C THR A 52 22.96 -8.94 -5.87
N TYR A 53 22.92 -7.64 -6.16
CA TYR A 53 23.14 -7.11 -7.51
C TYR A 53 24.39 -7.64 -8.25
N ARG A 54 25.45 -8.03 -7.52
CA ARG A 54 26.67 -8.63 -8.07
C ARG A 54 27.08 -9.93 -7.38
N GLY A 55 26.14 -10.58 -6.67
CA GLY A 55 26.40 -11.83 -5.97
C GLY A 55 25.92 -13.04 -6.74
N ASP A 56 26.33 -14.22 -6.28
CA ASP A 56 25.85 -15.49 -6.80
C ASP A 56 24.46 -15.84 -6.26
N TRP A 57 23.74 -16.67 -7.01
CA TRP A 57 22.47 -17.25 -6.58
C TRP A 57 22.69 -18.23 -5.45
N ARG A 58 21.93 -18.06 -4.38
CA ARG A 58 21.99 -18.89 -3.16
C ARG A 58 20.60 -19.15 -2.63
N THR A 59 20.43 -20.18 -1.82
CA THR A 59 19.14 -20.52 -1.21
C THR A 59 18.67 -19.43 -0.26
N LEU A 60 17.36 -19.28 -0.06
CA LEU A 60 16.79 -18.26 0.84
C LEU A 60 17.34 -18.32 2.27
N ASN A 61 17.55 -19.52 2.81
CA ASN A 61 18.08 -19.74 4.16
C ASN A 61 19.52 -19.23 4.34
N SER A 62 20.24 -18.94 3.25
CA SER A 62 21.56 -18.29 3.34
C SER A 62 21.50 -16.80 3.73
N VAL A 63 20.30 -16.20 3.70
CA VAL A 63 20.04 -14.87 4.24
C VAL A 63 19.73 -15.02 5.73
N ARG A 64 20.59 -14.43 6.57
CA ARG A 64 20.54 -14.57 8.04
C ARG A 64 19.17 -14.25 8.62
N GLU A 65 18.53 -13.20 8.11
CA GLU A 65 17.23 -12.74 8.54
C GLU A 65 16.10 -13.72 8.18
N ILE A 66 16.20 -14.40 7.04
CA ILE A 66 15.23 -15.43 6.62
C ILE A 66 15.42 -16.70 7.45
N SER A 67 16.67 -17.12 7.70
CA SER A 67 16.96 -18.25 8.58
C SER A 67 16.39 -18.04 9.99
N ALA A 68 16.42 -16.80 10.51
CA ALA A 68 15.84 -16.47 11.81
C ALA A 68 14.30 -16.42 11.81
N LEU A 69 13.66 -16.08 10.67
CA LEU A 69 12.21 -16.14 10.51
C LEU A 69 11.70 -17.59 10.43
N ASN A 70 12.35 -18.43 9.64
CA ASN A 70 11.95 -19.82 9.43
C ASN A 70 12.08 -20.66 10.72
N SER A 71 12.95 -20.28 11.66
CA SER A 71 12.98 -20.87 13.00
C SER A 71 11.74 -20.58 13.87
N LYS A 72 10.85 -19.66 13.46
CA LYS A 72 9.62 -19.31 14.18
C LYS A 72 8.32 -19.64 13.43
N ALA A 73 8.34 -19.94 12.12
CA ALA A 73 7.15 -19.90 11.28
C ALA A 73 7.00 -21.13 10.35
N PHE A 74 6.48 -22.23 10.89
CA PHE A 74 5.78 -23.26 10.12
C PHE A 74 4.35 -22.78 9.77
N ALA A 75 4.19 -21.70 8.99
CA ALA A 75 2.87 -21.19 8.62
C ALA A 75 2.78 -20.90 7.10
N LYS A 76 1.93 -21.68 6.41
CA LYS A 76 1.72 -21.71 4.96
C LYS A 76 0.97 -20.46 4.44
N ALA A 77 1.21 -20.07 3.18
CA ALA A 77 0.45 -19.01 2.50
C ALA A 77 -1.04 -19.35 2.31
N PRO A 78 -1.95 -18.35 2.26
CA PRO A 78 -3.37 -18.61 2.12
C PRO A 78 -3.75 -19.08 0.71
N SER A 79 -4.59 -20.11 0.61
CA SER A 79 -5.10 -20.66 -0.64
C SER A 79 -6.08 -19.72 -1.36
N SER A 80 -6.41 -20.02 -2.62
CA SER A 80 -7.46 -19.34 -3.39
C SER A 80 -8.83 -19.40 -2.72
N GLU A 81 -9.12 -20.47 -1.98
CA GLU A 81 -10.32 -20.59 -1.15
C GLU A 81 -10.28 -19.61 0.03
N GLN A 82 -9.13 -19.44 0.68
CA GLN A 82 -8.97 -18.45 1.76
C GLN A 82 -9.13 -17.02 1.24
N LEU A 83 -8.65 -16.70 0.03
CA LEU A 83 -8.89 -15.40 -0.61
C LEU A 83 -10.37 -15.18 -0.97
N ALA A 84 -11.05 -16.22 -1.45
CA ALA A 84 -12.48 -16.18 -1.74
C ALA A 84 -13.31 -16.05 -0.45
N GLU A 85 -12.87 -16.68 0.63
CA GLU A 85 -13.45 -16.57 1.97
C GLU A 85 -13.24 -15.18 2.57
N TRP A 86 -12.08 -14.55 2.38
CA TRP A 86 -11.83 -13.17 2.78
C TRP A 86 -12.62 -12.15 1.93
N GLY A 87 -13.01 -12.54 0.72
CA GLY A 87 -13.93 -11.79 -0.13
C GLY A 87 -15.42 -12.08 0.13
N ARG A 88 -15.76 -12.99 1.06
CA ARG A 88 -17.16 -13.21 1.46
C ARG A 88 -17.72 -11.94 2.09
N PRO A 89 -19.03 -11.67 1.93
CA PRO A 89 -19.69 -10.61 2.68
C PRO A 89 -19.44 -10.84 4.17
N VAL A 90 -18.64 -9.97 4.79
CA VAL A 90 -18.48 -9.97 6.23
C VAL A 90 -19.85 -9.61 6.78
N GLU A 91 -20.47 -10.52 7.55
CA GLU A 91 -21.74 -10.25 8.21
C GLU A 91 -21.66 -8.89 8.91
N ARG A 92 -22.44 -7.93 8.40
CA ARG A 92 -22.59 -6.55 8.88
C ARG A 92 -21.44 -6.10 9.77
N ILE A 93 -20.32 -5.67 9.18
CA ILE A 93 -19.34 -4.85 9.89
C ILE A 93 -20.08 -3.59 10.37
N LYS A 94 -20.51 -3.59 11.63
CA LYS A 94 -21.20 -2.45 12.25
C LYS A 94 -20.20 -1.34 12.57
N ASP A 95 -18.94 -1.70 12.81
CA ASP A 95 -17.88 -0.77 13.16
C ASP A 95 -17.35 -0.02 11.92
N GLU A 96 -17.40 1.32 11.93
CA GLU A 96 -16.85 2.16 10.87
C GLU A 96 -15.34 2.00 10.72
N MET A 97 -14.63 1.75 11.83
CA MET A 97 -13.18 1.61 11.85
C MET A 97 -12.72 0.28 11.27
N GLU A 98 -13.41 -0.81 11.62
CA GLU A 98 -13.12 -2.13 11.07
C GLU A 98 -13.38 -2.18 9.55
N LEU A 99 -14.50 -1.57 9.10
CA LEU A 99 -14.80 -1.45 7.68
C LEU A 99 -13.71 -0.66 6.97
N ALA A 100 -13.41 0.53 7.47
CA ALA A 100 -12.40 1.42 6.90
C ALA A 100 -11.03 0.73 6.82
N HIS A 101 -10.59 0.07 7.90
CA HIS A 101 -9.34 -0.66 7.92
C HIS A 101 -9.31 -1.77 6.87
N THR A 102 -10.34 -2.62 6.84
CA THR A 102 -10.41 -3.78 5.95
C THR A 102 -10.39 -3.39 4.48
N VAL A 103 -11.21 -2.42 4.07
CA VAL A 103 -11.26 -1.98 2.67
C VAL A 103 -9.99 -1.27 2.24
N THR A 104 -9.34 -0.55 3.15
CA THR A 104 -8.04 0.10 2.90
C THR A 104 -6.95 -0.94 2.67
N TRP A 105 -6.87 -1.93 3.56
CA TRP A 105 -5.89 -3.01 3.45
C TRP A 105 -6.09 -3.85 2.18
N LEU A 106 -7.32 -4.27 1.88
CA LEU A 106 -7.64 -5.01 0.65
C LEU A 106 -7.29 -4.21 -0.61
N SER A 107 -7.54 -2.90 -0.58
CA SER A 107 -7.17 -2.01 -1.69
C SER A 107 -5.66 -1.93 -1.88
N MET A 108 -4.88 -1.88 -0.79
CA MET A 108 -3.41 -1.93 -0.87
C MET A 108 -2.91 -3.25 -1.45
N VAL A 109 -3.43 -4.38 -0.96
CA VAL A 109 -3.05 -5.72 -1.45
C VAL A 109 -3.35 -5.85 -2.93
N THR A 110 -4.51 -5.35 -3.38
CA THR A 110 -4.96 -5.46 -4.77
C THR A 110 -4.18 -4.57 -5.74
N THR A 111 -3.70 -3.42 -5.27
CA THR A 111 -3.02 -2.41 -6.11
C THR A 111 -1.51 -2.45 -5.99
N GLY A 112 -0.98 -3.18 -5.01
CA GLY A 112 0.41 -3.08 -4.61
C GLY A 112 0.76 -1.68 -4.08
N ALA A 113 -0.23 -0.96 -3.53
CA ALA A 113 0.06 0.28 -2.81
C ALA A 113 0.83 -0.04 -1.51
N GLU A 114 1.81 0.80 -1.18
CA GLU A 114 2.58 0.67 0.06
C GLU A 114 2.00 1.49 1.20
N SER A 115 1.30 2.59 0.87
CA SER A 115 0.54 3.37 1.84
C SER A 115 -0.85 3.69 1.31
N ALA A 116 -1.78 3.91 2.22
CA ALA A 116 -3.14 4.26 1.89
C ALA A 116 -3.82 5.06 2.99
N MET A 117 -4.76 5.89 2.60
CA MET A 117 -5.69 6.58 3.49
C MET A 117 -7.12 6.35 3.01
N PHE A 118 -8.04 6.21 3.95
CA PHE A 118 -9.44 6.08 3.65
C PHE A 118 -10.24 7.10 4.42
N HIS A 119 -10.94 7.96 3.67
CA HIS A 119 -11.82 8.96 4.20
C HIS A 119 -13.25 8.47 4.04
N TYR A 120 -14.01 8.49 5.12
CA TYR A 120 -15.35 7.94 5.15
C TYR A 120 -16.31 8.90 5.86
N ARG A 121 -17.48 9.08 5.24
CA ARG A 121 -18.56 9.89 5.79
C ARG A 121 -19.54 8.94 6.45
N GLY A 122 -19.41 8.81 7.77
CA GLY A 122 -20.32 8.03 8.59
C GLY A 122 -21.76 8.54 8.52
N ARG A 123 -22.71 7.76 9.03
CA ARG A 123 -24.13 8.11 8.98
C ARG A 123 -24.39 9.40 9.77
N GLY A 124 -24.97 10.41 9.11
CA GLY A 124 -25.26 11.71 9.74
C GLY A 124 -24.05 12.65 9.86
N ALA A 125 -22.85 12.22 9.45
CA ALA A 125 -21.69 13.10 9.39
C ALA A 125 -21.78 14.02 8.16
N ARG A 126 -21.41 15.30 8.34
CA ARG A 126 -21.37 16.27 7.24
C ARG A 126 -20.06 16.20 6.44
N SER A 127 -18.99 15.76 7.09
CA SER A 127 -17.63 15.79 6.54
C SER A 127 -17.09 14.37 6.34
N LEU A 128 -16.17 14.24 5.38
CA LEU A 128 -15.35 13.04 5.22
C LEU A 128 -14.26 13.04 6.28
N ILE A 129 -14.20 11.99 7.11
CA ILE A 129 -13.21 11.84 8.17
C ILE A 129 -12.22 10.75 7.75
N THR A 130 -10.93 10.97 7.92
CA THR A 130 -9.93 9.91 7.74
C THR A 130 -10.14 8.82 8.79
N ARG A 131 -10.64 7.66 8.39
CA ARG A 131 -10.94 6.53 9.28
C ARG A 131 -9.87 5.43 9.24
N SER A 132 -9.03 5.42 8.21
CA SER A 132 -7.90 4.49 8.13
C SER A 132 -6.69 5.17 7.52
N VAL A 133 -5.52 4.85 8.06
CA VAL A 133 -4.20 5.21 7.56
C VAL A 133 -3.34 3.96 7.69
N LEU A 134 -2.79 3.47 6.58
CA LEU A 134 -1.98 2.25 6.53
C LEU A 134 -0.71 2.49 5.73
N GLY A 135 0.33 1.72 6.04
CA GLY A 135 1.64 1.83 5.40
C GLY A 135 2.62 2.73 6.15
N PRO A 136 3.85 2.91 5.62
CA PRO A 136 4.90 3.68 6.27
C PRO A 136 4.70 5.19 6.11
N ILE A 137 3.57 5.71 6.60
CA ILE A 137 3.18 7.13 6.61
C ILE A 137 2.77 7.59 8.01
N SER A 138 2.72 8.90 8.23
CA SER A 138 2.26 9.47 9.50
C SER A 138 0.77 9.20 9.73
N ASN A 139 0.42 8.85 10.97
CA ASN A 139 -0.95 8.66 11.42
C ASN A 139 -1.63 9.97 11.89
N GLU A 140 -0.96 11.12 11.79
CA GLU A 140 -1.51 12.42 12.24
C GLU A 140 -2.84 12.79 11.58
N ARG A 141 -3.10 12.28 10.37
CA ARG A 141 -4.36 12.51 9.66
C ARG A 141 -5.51 11.63 10.14
N LEU A 142 -5.24 10.57 10.91
CA LEU A 142 -6.30 9.68 11.42
C LEU A 142 -7.25 10.46 12.34
N GLY A 143 -8.55 10.34 12.10
CA GLY A 143 -9.59 11.08 12.81
C GLY A 143 -9.79 12.52 12.32
N TYR A 144 -8.96 13.02 11.41
CA TYR A 144 -9.09 14.37 10.86
C TYR A 144 -10.23 14.46 9.85
N ALA A 145 -11.09 15.47 10.00
CA ALA A 145 -12.12 15.81 9.04
C ALA A 145 -11.51 16.63 7.89
N LEU A 146 -11.76 16.24 6.64
CA LEU A 146 -11.28 16.98 5.48
C LEU A 146 -11.95 18.37 5.44
N PRO A 147 -11.18 19.47 5.32
CA PRO A 147 -11.74 20.81 5.24
C PRO A 147 -12.42 21.00 3.88
N GLU A 148 -13.44 21.87 3.85
CA GLU A 148 -14.22 22.18 2.64
C GLU A 148 -13.37 22.78 1.50
N SER A 149 -12.24 23.42 1.85
CA SER A 149 -11.26 23.96 0.91
C SER A 149 -10.25 22.93 0.40
N ASP A 150 -10.33 21.68 0.83
CA ASP A 150 -9.42 20.63 0.41
C ASP A 150 -9.58 20.32 -1.09
N LEU A 151 -8.49 20.45 -1.85
CA LEU A 151 -8.51 20.27 -3.30
C LEU A 151 -8.95 18.87 -3.73
N LEU A 152 -8.60 17.84 -2.96
CA LEU A 152 -9.03 16.47 -3.28
C LEU A 152 -10.49 16.24 -2.94
N LEU A 153 -10.99 16.84 -1.86
CA LEU A 153 -12.42 16.80 -1.56
C LEU A 153 -13.23 17.49 -2.67
N ILE A 154 -12.77 18.65 -3.15
CA ILE A 154 -13.40 19.38 -4.25
C ILE A 154 -13.41 18.50 -5.51
N ALA A 155 -12.26 17.94 -5.91
CA ALA A 155 -12.18 17.05 -7.05
C ALA A 155 -13.10 15.82 -6.92
N ALA A 156 -13.11 15.19 -5.74
CA ALA A 156 -13.94 14.04 -5.44
C ALA A 156 -15.43 14.34 -5.55
N ARG A 157 -15.88 15.51 -5.09
CA ARG A 157 -17.29 15.95 -5.21
C ARG A 157 -17.75 16.11 -6.66
N PHE A 158 -16.84 16.51 -7.55
CA PHE A 158 -17.11 16.53 -8.99
C PHE A 158 -16.98 15.16 -9.66
N GLY A 159 -16.77 14.08 -8.89
CA GLY A 159 -16.60 12.73 -9.41
C GLY A 159 -15.29 12.53 -10.15
N ARG A 160 -14.28 13.38 -9.92
CA ARG A 160 -13.01 13.34 -10.63
C ARG A 160 -11.98 12.56 -9.81
N PRO A 161 -11.53 11.38 -10.26
CA PRO A 161 -10.37 10.74 -9.66
C PRO A 161 -9.11 11.54 -9.97
N VAL A 162 -8.14 11.47 -9.06
CA VAL A 162 -6.87 12.21 -9.16
C VAL A 162 -5.74 11.18 -9.18
N PHE A 163 -4.81 11.30 -10.12
CA PHE A 163 -3.69 10.37 -10.27
C PHE A 163 -2.40 11.16 -10.41
N GLY A 164 -1.31 10.67 -9.82
CA GLY A 164 -0.01 11.30 -9.89
C GLY A 164 1.08 10.37 -10.43
N PRO A 165 2.10 10.94 -11.12
CA PRO A 165 2.15 12.34 -11.58
C PRO A 165 1.33 12.54 -12.88
N PRO A 166 0.58 13.66 -13.01
CA PRO A 166 1.20 14.92 -13.47
C PRO A 166 0.98 16.14 -12.54
N TYR A 167 1.73 17.23 -12.80
CA TYR A 167 1.91 18.41 -11.92
C TYR A 167 0.78 19.45 -12.01
N GLY A 168 -0.20 19.33 -11.12
CA GLY A 168 -1.23 20.34 -10.89
C GLY A 168 -1.49 20.51 -9.40
N PRO A 169 -2.14 21.61 -8.95
CA PRO A 169 -2.35 21.88 -7.53
C PRO A 169 -3.07 20.75 -6.78
N THR A 170 -3.95 20.00 -7.46
CA THR A 170 -4.72 18.91 -6.87
C THR A 170 -3.86 17.65 -6.69
N GLU A 171 -3.09 17.31 -7.72
CA GLU A 171 -2.13 16.20 -7.70
C GLU A 171 -0.99 16.45 -6.71
N ASP A 172 -0.50 17.69 -6.62
CA ASP A 172 0.50 18.11 -5.64
C ASP A 172 -0.06 17.98 -4.21
N ALA A 173 -1.31 18.41 -3.98
CA ALA A 173 -1.97 18.22 -2.70
C ALA A 173 -2.08 16.72 -2.32
N LEU A 174 -2.34 15.84 -3.29
CA LEU A 174 -2.31 14.38 -3.05
C LEU A 174 -0.91 13.89 -2.73
N ALA A 175 0.10 14.26 -3.52
CA ALA A 175 1.48 13.86 -3.30
C ALA A 175 1.99 14.32 -1.93
N MET A 176 1.66 15.55 -1.51
CA MET A 176 2.05 16.11 -0.22
C MET A 176 1.52 15.30 0.96
N ARG A 177 0.31 14.71 0.86
CA ARG A 177 -0.25 13.84 1.91
C ARG A 177 0.60 12.59 2.15
N PHE A 178 1.30 12.12 1.12
CA PHE A 178 2.20 10.97 1.19
C PHE A 178 3.67 11.36 1.20
N ALA A 179 4.02 12.65 1.30
CA ALA A 179 5.41 13.13 1.24
C ALA A 179 6.26 12.59 2.41
N GLY A 180 5.65 12.35 3.57
CA GLY A 180 6.29 11.70 4.71
C GLY A 180 6.44 10.18 4.59
N SER A 181 6.04 9.57 3.47
CA SER A 181 6.15 8.12 3.28
C SER A 181 7.59 7.66 3.10
N LYS A 182 7.94 6.51 3.70
CA LYS A 182 9.26 5.90 3.52
C LYS A 182 9.42 5.41 2.07
N GLY A 183 9.97 6.24 1.19
CA GLY A 183 10.11 5.98 -0.24
C GLY A 183 9.59 7.09 -1.15
N GLY A 184 8.90 8.08 -0.58
CA GLY A 184 8.31 9.20 -1.31
C GLY A 184 7.05 8.81 -2.10
N ALA A 185 6.32 9.82 -2.56
CA ALA A 185 5.10 9.66 -3.35
C ALA A 185 5.45 9.48 -4.85
N GLY A 186 5.92 8.29 -5.24
CA GLY A 186 6.28 8.00 -6.64
C GLY A 186 5.06 7.92 -7.56
N ALA A 187 4.06 7.14 -7.16
CA ALA A 187 2.75 7.10 -7.78
C ALA A 187 1.68 7.27 -6.71
N VAL A 188 0.69 8.11 -6.99
CA VAL A 188 -0.44 8.37 -6.09
C VAL A 188 -1.76 8.27 -6.85
N ALA A 189 -2.81 7.86 -6.14
CA ALA A 189 -4.16 7.82 -6.69
C ALA A 189 -5.18 8.18 -5.60
N MET A 190 -6.17 8.98 -5.95
CA MET A 190 -7.38 9.20 -5.17
C MET A 190 -8.59 8.76 -6.01
N ILE A 191 -9.41 7.90 -5.43
CA ILE A 191 -10.62 7.36 -6.03
C ILE A 191 -11.83 7.87 -5.22
N PRO A 192 -12.72 8.70 -5.81
CA PRO A 192 -13.96 9.10 -5.16
C PRO A 192 -14.97 7.95 -5.22
N LEU A 193 -15.67 7.71 -4.12
CA LEU A 193 -16.60 6.59 -3.98
C LEU A 193 -17.99 7.09 -3.60
N PHE A 194 -18.93 6.81 -4.49
CA PHE A 194 -20.32 7.22 -4.37
C PHE A 194 -21.20 6.05 -3.98
N VAL A 195 -22.11 6.28 -3.04
CA VAL A 195 -23.29 5.44 -2.85
C VAL A 195 -24.48 6.23 -3.39
N GLU A 196 -25.20 5.64 -4.34
CA GLU A 196 -26.20 6.33 -5.15
C GLU A 196 -25.61 7.56 -5.86
N LYS A 197 -25.91 8.78 -5.40
CA LYS A 197 -25.40 10.05 -5.95
C LYS A 197 -24.58 10.85 -4.93
N GLU A 198 -24.37 10.30 -3.74
CA GLU A 198 -23.72 10.96 -2.64
C GLU A 198 -22.27 10.49 -2.50
N LEU A 199 -21.32 11.42 -2.37
CA LEU A 199 -19.92 11.09 -2.12
C LEU A 199 -19.78 10.53 -0.70
N THR A 200 -19.61 9.22 -0.57
CA THR A 200 -19.60 8.54 0.73
C THR A 200 -18.18 8.31 1.25
N ALA A 201 -17.22 8.12 0.35
CA ALA A 201 -15.83 7.89 0.73
C ALA A 201 -14.83 8.39 -0.32
N MET A 202 -13.58 8.52 0.11
CA MET A 202 -12.42 8.69 -0.76
C MET A 202 -11.36 7.66 -0.36
N LEU A 203 -10.81 6.95 -1.34
CA LEU A 203 -9.68 6.05 -1.16
C LEU A 203 -8.43 6.68 -1.77
N GLU A 204 -7.41 6.89 -0.96
CA GLU A 204 -6.11 7.42 -1.39
C GLU A 204 -5.05 6.34 -1.25
N LEU A 205 -4.23 6.18 -2.28
CA LEU A 205 -3.22 5.13 -2.41
C LEU A 205 -1.90 5.75 -2.85
N SER A 206 -0.79 5.24 -2.31
CA SER A 206 0.53 5.59 -2.78
C SER A 206 1.47 4.40 -2.82
N ARG A 207 2.44 4.45 -3.72
CA ARG A 207 3.60 3.57 -3.73
C ARG A 207 4.82 4.27 -4.32
N PRO A 208 6.03 3.86 -3.92
CA PRO A 208 7.22 4.26 -4.63
C PRO A 208 7.23 3.65 -6.04
N GLY A 209 7.79 4.39 -6.99
CA GLY A 209 8.02 3.90 -8.35
C GLY A 209 6.87 4.17 -9.32
N HIS A 210 6.36 3.11 -9.95
CA HIS A 210 5.60 3.22 -11.21
C HIS A 210 4.10 3.47 -11.00
N ALA A 211 3.49 4.17 -11.96
CA ALA A 211 2.06 4.49 -11.99
C ALA A 211 1.18 3.26 -11.77
N PHE A 212 0.05 3.44 -11.06
CA PHE A 212 -0.93 2.39 -10.85
C PHE A 212 -1.56 1.94 -12.18
N ARG A 213 -1.76 0.63 -12.35
CA ARG A 213 -2.52 0.12 -13.50
C ARG A 213 -3.99 0.44 -13.29
N ARG A 214 -4.66 0.94 -14.34
CA ARG A 214 -6.10 1.26 -14.32
C ARG A 214 -6.96 0.09 -13.83
N THR A 215 -6.63 -1.13 -14.24
CA THR A 215 -7.35 -2.35 -13.82
C THR A 215 -7.28 -2.61 -12.33
N ASP A 216 -6.17 -2.26 -11.68
CA ASP A 216 -5.97 -2.51 -10.25
C ASP A 216 -6.74 -1.47 -9.43
N LEU A 217 -6.72 -0.20 -9.87
CA LEU A 217 -7.53 0.86 -9.27
C LEU A 217 -9.04 0.56 -9.39
N GLN A 218 -9.50 0.05 -10.54
CA GLN A 218 -10.89 -0.38 -10.72
C GLN A 218 -11.28 -1.57 -9.83
N ARG A 219 -10.33 -2.45 -9.47
CA ARG A 219 -10.59 -3.54 -8.53
C ARG A 219 -10.70 -3.01 -7.11
N ALA A 220 -9.79 -2.12 -6.69
CA ALA A 220 -9.87 -1.44 -5.41
C ALA A 220 -11.19 -0.68 -5.26
N GLU A 221 -11.56 0.12 -6.26
CA GLU A 221 -12.85 0.82 -6.32
C GLU A 221 -14.03 -0.14 -6.09
N ARG A 222 -14.07 -1.28 -6.80
CA ARG A 222 -15.13 -2.29 -6.67
C ARG A 222 -15.21 -2.92 -5.29
N ILE A 223 -14.07 -3.21 -4.66
CA ILE A 223 -14.01 -3.74 -3.30
C ILE A 223 -14.70 -2.77 -2.35
N VAL A 224 -14.32 -1.49 -2.40
CA VAL A 224 -14.88 -0.50 -1.49
C VAL A 224 -16.34 -0.20 -1.80
N GLN A 225 -16.70 0.00 -3.08
CA GLN A 225 -18.09 0.21 -3.53
C GLN A 225 -19.03 -0.87 -3.00
N ARG A 226 -18.63 -2.15 -3.10
CA ARG A 226 -19.44 -3.26 -2.61
C ARG A 226 -19.63 -3.21 -1.10
N ALA A 227 -18.55 -2.95 -0.35
CA ALA A 227 -18.59 -2.87 1.10
C ALA A 227 -19.46 -1.70 1.59
N LEU A 228 -19.41 -0.55 0.91
CA LEU A 228 -20.23 0.61 1.23
C LEU A 228 -21.72 0.37 0.95
N ARG A 229 -22.08 -0.24 -0.18
CA ARG A 229 -23.48 -0.55 -0.51
C ARG A 229 -24.12 -1.53 0.47
N GLN A 230 -23.37 -2.54 0.90
CA GLN A 230 -23.83 -3.50 1.91
C GLN A 230 -24.12 -2.89 3.28
N ARG A 231 -23.58 -1.70 3.56
CA ARG A 231 -23.83 -0.95 4.79
C ARG A 231 -25.03 0.00 4.70
N HIS A 232 -25.33 0.48 3.49
CA HIS A 232 -26.47 1.36 3.26
C HIS A 232 -27.80 0.61 3.13
N ASN A 233 -27.76 -0.66 2.73
CA ASN A 233 -28.91 -1.58 2.69
C ASN A 233 -29.12 -2.29 4.03
#